data_AF-A0A2G6NVJ1-F1
#
_entry.id   AF-A0A2G6NVJ1-F1
#
_cell.length_a   1.000
_cell.length_b   1.000
_cell.length_c   1.000
_cell.angle_alpha   90.00
_cell.angle_beta   90.00
_cell.angle_gamma   90.00
#
_symmetry.space_group_name_H-M   'P 1'
#
loop_
_entity.id
_entity.type
_entity.pdbx_description
1 polymer ?
#
loop_
_entity_poly.entity_id
_entity_poly.type
_entity_poly.pdbx_seq_one_letter_code
_entity_poly.pdbx_strand_id
1 'polypeptide(L)'
;MWARPPSASNWRPPSSAWTSHEAQNWILHTQVAREIELQDGYDAIICDRAVVDNYAYMVHAGGRRPEIEPFIRHWMGTYQKLIKVPVITPPSFDGTRDTSVDFQLGIDRLIDQLLAEFALECQELPAGSRDGWVGKVLEEMDLPDEPPQLDLFA
;
A
#
# COMPACT_ATOMS: atom_id res chain seq x y z
N MET A 1 24.62 -19.68 -12.29
CA MET A 1 24.83 -18.59 -13.25
C MET A 1 23.81 -17.51 -12.91
N TRP A 2 24.19 -16.56 -12.03
CA TRP A 2 23.30 -15.51 -11.55
C TRP A 2 23.45 -14.32 -12.49
N ALA A 3 22.44 -14.04 -13.31
CA ALA A 3 22.41 -12.78 -14.03
C ALA A 3 22.19 -11.66 -13.01
N ARG A 4 23.18 -10.77 -12.89
CA ARG A 4 23.08 -9.55 -12.09
C ARG A 4 21.90 -8.74 -12.67
N PRO A 5 20.85 -8.42 -11.89
CA PRO A 5 19.80 -7.55 -12.42
C PRO A 5 20.44 -6.22 -12.83
N PRO A 6 20.02 -5.62 -13.96
CA PRO A 6 20.46 -4.28 -14.34
C PRO A 6 20.14 -3.34 -13.17
N SER A 7 20.99 -2.33 -12.96
CA SER A 7 20.90 -1.37 -11.85
C SER A 7 19.43 -1.07 -11.50
N ALA A 8 19.08 -1.16 -10.21
CA ALA A 8 17.71 -1.10 -9.68
C ALA A 8 16.87 0.10 -10.19
N SER A 9 17.49 1.11 -10.79
CA SER A 9 16.85 2.24 -11.47
C SER A 9 16.13 1.92 -12.79
N ASN A 10 16.43 0.79 -13.47
CA ASN A 10 15.97 0.55 -14.86
C ASN A 10 15.20 -0.76 -15.08
N TRP A 11 14.89 -1.52 -14.04
CA TRP A 11 14.04 -2.70 -14.20
C TRP A 11 12.56 -2.30 -14.24
N ARG A 12 11.94 -2.39 -15.42
CA ARG A 12 10.49 -2.33 -15.60
C ARG A 12 10.03 -3.64 -16.26
N PRO A 13 9.26 -4.49 -15.56
CA PRO A 13 8.70 -5.68 -16.17
C PRO A 13 7.66 -5.30 -17.26
N PRO A 14 7.46 -6.15 -18.29
CA PRO A 14 6.37 -6.02 -19.25
C PRO A 14 4.99 -5.97 -18.55
N SER A 15 3.97 -5.37 -19.16
CA SER A 15 2.64 -5.14 -18.54
C SER A 15 1.96 -6.41 -17.99
N SER A 16 2.12 -7.56 -18.65
CA SER A 16 1.59 -8.85 -18.19
C SER A 16 2.47 -9.53 -17.14
N ALA A 17 3.68 -9.04 -16.89
CA ALA A 17 4.62 -9.61 -15.92
C ALA A 17 4.47 -8.99 -14.52
N TRP A 18 3.77 -7.86 -14.36
CA TRP A 18 3.44 -7.28 -13.05
C TRP A 18 2.61 -8.21 -12.17
N THR A 19 1.90 -9.17 -12.75
CA THR A 19 1.10 -10.17 -12.01
C THR A 19 1.91 -11.41 -11.60
N SER A 20 3.17 -11.53 -11.99
CA SER A 20 4.03 -12.65 -11.60
C SER A 20 4.51 -12.53 -10.15
N HIS A 21 4.79 -13.68 -9.51
CA HIS A 21 5.38 -13.70 -8.16
C HIS A 21 6.68 -12.92 -8.06
N GLU A 22 7.56 -13.04 -9.05
CA GLU A 22 8.84 -12.33 -9.06
C GLU A 22 8.66 -10.82 -9.13
N ALA A 23 7.71 -10.35 -9.94
CA ALA A 23 7.37 -8.93 -10.01
C ALA A 23 6.78 -8.43 -8.69
N GLN A 24 5.82 -9.16 -8.09
CA GLN A 24 5.25 -8.78 -6.79
C GLN A 24 6.30 -8.75 -5.69
N ASN A 25 7.23 -9.70 -5.70
CA ASN A 25 8.34 -9.73 -4.76
C ASN A 25 9.28 -8.53 -4.95
N TRP A 26 9.58 -8.16 -6.21
CA TRP A 26 10.37 -6.98 -6.51
C TRP A 26 9.68 -5.67 -6.11
N ILE A 27 8.37 -5.54 -6.36
CA ILE A 27 7.57 -4.36 -5.97
C ILE A 27 7.63 -4.18 -4.46
N LEU A 28 7.34 -5.25 -3.71
CA LEU A 28 7.37 -5.25 -2.24
C LEU A 28 8.72 -4.77 -1.69
N HIS A 29 9.82 -5.37 -2.15
CA HIS A 29 11.15 -5.03 -1.64
C HIS A 29 11.61 -3.64 -2.09
N THR A 30 11.17 -3.18 -3.25
CA THR A 30 11.47 -1.82 -3.74
C THR A 30 10.74 -0.77 -2.89
N GLN A 31 9.49 -1.03 -2.53
CA GLN A 31 8.74 -0.18 -1.60
C GLN A 31 9.46 -0.08 -0.24
N VAL A 32 9.82 -1.22 0.34
CA VAL A 32 10.54 -1.30 1.63
C VAL A 32 11.85 -0.51 1.58
N ALA A 33 12.65 -0.68 0.52
CA ALA A 33 13.90 0.07 0.36
C ALA A 33 13.67 1.58 0.32
N ARG A 34 12.64 2.04 -0.41
CA ARG A 34 12.29 3.45 -0.48
C ARG A 34 11.80 4.01 0.85
N GLU A 35 11.01 3.24 1.60
CA GLU A 35 10.57 3.65 2.93
C GLU A 35 11.77 3.86 3.86
N ILE A 36 12.77 2.98 3.84
CA ILE A 36 14.02 3.15 4.60
C ILE A 36 14.78 4.41 4.16
N GLU A 37 14.92 4.64 2.86
CA GLU A 37 15.62 5.81 2.32
C GLU A 37 14.96 7.14 2.76
N LEU A 38 13.64 7.15 2.90
CA LEU A 38 12.89 8.35 3.30
C LEU A 38 12.88 8.55 4.82
N GLN A 39 13.04 7.49 5.62
CA GLN A 39 12.96 7.54 7.09
C GLN A 39 13.98 8.49 7.74
N ASP A 40 15.14 8.70 7.10
CA ASP A 40 16.18 9.61 7.63
C ASP A 40 15.94 11.08 7.26
N GLY A 41 15.10 11.35 6.25
CA GLY A 41 14.95 12.68 5.65
C GLY A 41 13.62 13.39 5.90
N TYR A 42 12.63 12.70 6.45
CA TYR A 42 11.27 13.22 6.60
C TYR A 42 10.67 12.85 7.95
N ASP A 43 9.99 13.82 8.58
CA ASP A 43 9.28 13.62 9.85
C ASP A 43 8.06 12.70 9.71
N ALA A 44 7.49 12.63 8.50
CA ALA A 44 6.37 11.77 8.17
C ALA A 44 6.47 11.27 6.72
N ILE A 45 6.06 10.02 6.50
CA ILE A 45 6.00 9.38 5.18
C ILE A 45 4.58 8.89 4.96
N ILE A 46 3.99 9.27 3.83
CA ILE A 46 2.66 8.79 3.42
C ILE A 46 2.85 7.82 2.27
N CYS A 47 2.42 6.57 2.47
CA CYS A 47 2.46 5.54 1.46
C CYS A 47 1.07 5.38 0.82
N ASP A 48 1.02 5.38 -0.52
CA ASP A 48 -0.21 5.07 -1.29
C ASP A 48 -0.69 3.63 -1.05
N ARG A 49 0.22 2.73 -0.68
CA ARG A 49 -0.05 1.33 -0.37
C ARG A 49 0.79 0.86 0.81
N ALA A 50 0.26 -0.04 1.61
CA ALA A 50 1.01 -0.77 2.62
C ALA A 50 1.67 -2.02 2.02
N VAL A 51 2.70 -2.55 2.69
CA VAL A 51 3.31 -3.83 2.27
C VAL A 51 2.32 -5.00 2.26
N VAL A 52 1.26 -4.96 3.09
CA VAL A 52 0.20 -5.97 3.09
C VAL A 52 -0.62 -5.96 1.80
N ASP A 53 -0.76 -4.81 1.13
CA ASP A 53 -1.42 -4.73 -0.18
C ASP A 53 -0.64 -5.51 -1.25
N ASN A 54 0.68 -5.28 -1.31
CA ASN A 54 1.54 -6.03 -2.24
C ASN A 54 1.53 -7.53 -1.92
N TYR A 55 1.47 -7.88 -0.64
CA TYR A 55 1.32 -9.27 -0.24
C TYR A 55 -0.02 -9.85 -0.70
N ALA A 56 -1.13 -9.11 -0.59
CA ALA A 56 -2.43 -9.55 -1.11
C ALA A 56 -2.39 -9.82 -2.62
N TYR A 57 -1.73 -8.96 -3.42
CA TYR A 57 -1.52 -9.23 -4.85
C TYR A 57 -0.67 -10.48 -5.09
N MET A 58 0.37 -10.72 -4.28
CA MET A 58 1.19 -11.93 -4.37
C MET A 58 0.39 -13.20 -4.06
N VAL A 59 -0.43 -13.15 -3.01
CA VAL A 59 -1.32 -14.26 -2.62
C VAL A 59 -2.37 -14.52 -3.69
N HIS A 60 -2.96 -13.48 -4.27
CA HIS A 60 -3.88 -13.63 -5.38
C HIS A 60 -3.21 -14.24 -6.63
N ALA A 61 -1.96 -13.86 -6.93
CA ALA A 61 -1.23 -14.34 -8.10
C ALA A 61 -0.83 -15.82 -8.05
N GLY A 62 -0.55 -16.37 -6.87
CA GLY A 62 -0.23 -17.80 -6.75
C GLY A 62 -0.05 -18.32 -5.33
N GLY A 63 -0.88 -17.81 -4.42
CA GLY A 63 -1.06 -18.36 -3.08
C GLY A 63 -0.10 -17.81 -2.04
N ARG A 64 -0.33 -18.26 -0.80
CA ARG A 64 0.43 -17.83 0.38
C ARG A 64 1.88 -18.24 0.32
N ARG A 65 2.71 -17.43 0.96
CA ARG A 65 4.16 -17.61 1.08
C ARG A 65 4.55 -17.52 2.55
N PRO A 66 4.46 -18.61 3.32
CA PRO A 66 4.76 -18.61 4.74
C PRO A 66 6.16 -18.09 5.07
N GLU A 67 7.10 -18.20 4.13
CA GLU A 67 8.46 -17.70 4.26
C GLU A 67 8.57 -16.17 4.33
N ILE A 68 7.61 -15.42 3.75
CA ILE A 68 7.63 -13.95 3.73
C ILE A 68 6.67 -13.33 4.76
N GLU A 69 5.68 -14.08 5.25
CA GLU A 69 4.71 -13.57 6.24
C GLU A 69 5.36 -12.97 7.50
N PRO A 70 6.45 -13.54 8.08
CA PRO A 70 7.14 -12.92 9.20
C PRO A 70 7.72 -11.55 8.86
N PHE A 71 8.22 -11.39 7.64
CA PHE A 71 8.73 -10.11 7.14
C PHE A 71 7.59 -9.09 7.01
N ILE A 72 6.46 -9.48 6.41
CA ILE A 72 5.29 -8.59 6.29
C ILE A 72 4.81 -8.15 7.67
N ARG A 73 4.64 -9.07 8.61
CA ARG A 73 4.22 -8.75 9.99
C ARG A 73 5.18 -7.81 10.69
N HIS A 74 6.49 -8.07 10.58
CA HIS A 74 7.52 -7.19 11.13
C HIS A 74 7.44 -5.78 10.53
N TRP A 75 7.34 -5.69 9.20
CA TRP A 75 7.36 -4.41 8.50
C TRP A 75 6.09 -3.59 8.76
N MET A 76 4.92 -4.24 8.85
CA MET A 76 3.68 -3.57 9.24
C MET A 76 3.78 -2.95 10.65
N GLY A 77 4.59 -3.52 11.54
CA GLY A 77 4.88 -2.95 12.86
C GLY A 77 5.68 -1.64 12.82
N THR A 78 6.22 -1.24 11.66
CA THR A 78 6.90 0.05 11.47
C THR A 78 5.92 1.18 11.13
N TYR A 79 4.68 0.86 10.77
CA TYR A 79 3.66 1.85 10.41
C TYR A 79 2.95 2.34 11.65
N GLN A 80 2.90 3.66 11.83
CA GLN A 80 2.19 4.28 12.96
C GLN A 80 0.67 4.17 12.79
N LYS A 81 0.20 4.27 11.55
CA LYS A 81 -1.22 4.20 11.19
C LYS A 81 -1.40 3.49 9.85
N LEU A 82 -2.46 2.70 9.77
CA LEU A 82 -2.92 2.07 8.54
C LEU A 82 -4.37 2.51 8.28
N ILE A 83 -4.58 3.18 7.15
CA ILE A 83 -5.88 3.70 6.74
C ILE A 83 -6.38 2.89 5.53
N LYS A 84 -7.56 2.28 5.64
CA LYS A 84 -8.21 1.58 4.54
C LYS A 84 -9.23 2.50 3.87
N VAL A 85 -9.07 2.65 2.55
CA VAL A 85 -10.01 3.38 1.70
C VAL A 85 -11.08 2.38 1.19
N PRO A 86 -12.38 2.62 1.43
CA PRO A 86 -13.43 1.73 0.97
C PRO A 86 -13.57 1.76 -0.56
N VAL A 87 -14.01 0.65 -1.14
CA VAL A 87 -14.31 0.54 -2.57
C VAL A 87 -15.62 1.30 -2.88
N ILE A 88 -15.51 2.56 -3.32
CA ILE A 88 -16.66 3.47 -3.51
C ILE A 88 -17.15 3.64 -4.95
N THR A 89 -16.47 3.11 -5.97
CA THR A 89 -16.86 3.33 -7.38
C THR A 89 -16.56 2.09 -8.24
N PRO A 90 -17.45 1.68 -9.15
CA PRO A 90 -17.08 0.74 -10.21
C PRO A 90 -15.95 1.36 -11.05
N PRO A 91 -14.92 0.60 -11.44
CA PRO A 91 -13.77 1.15 -12.16
C PRO A 91 -14.22 1.83 -13.45
N SER A 92 -13.92 3.13 -13.60
CA SER A 92 -14.05 3.81 -14.89
C SER A 92 -12.94 3.31 -15.81
N PHE A 93 -13.31 2.81 -16.98
CA PHE A 93 -12.39 2.27 -17.98
C PHE A 93 -11.35 3.31 -18.42
N ASP A 94 -10.09 3.16 -18.01
CA ASP A 94 -8.95 4.02 -18.40
C ASP A 94 -8.00 3.34 -19.41
N GLY A 95 -8.44 2.23 -20.02
CA GLY A 95 -7.76 1.57 -21.13
C GLY A 95 -6.51 0.77 -20.78
N THR A 96 -6.10 0.69 -19.49
CA THR A 96 -4.85 0.00 -19.11
C THR A 96 -5.02 -1.07 -18.02
N ARG A 97 -6.17 -1.11 -17.34
CA ARG A 97 -6.45 -2.08 -16.27
C ARG A 97 -7.56 -3.04 -16.67
N ASP A 98 -7.37 -4.33 -16.39
CA ASP A 98 -8.48 -5.30 -16.36
C ASP A 98 -9.51 -4.79 -15.34
N THR A 99 -10.63 -4.31 -15.85
CA THR A 99 -11.66 -3.52 -15.14
C THR A 99 -12.67 -4.42 -14.42
N SER A 100 -12.22 -5.55 -13.89
CA SER A 100 -13.11 -6.48 -13.20
C SER A 100 -13.42 -5.96 -11.79
N VAL A 101 -14.67 -5.55 -11.58
CA VAL A 101 -15.22 -5.28 -10.25
C VAL A 101 -15.01 -6.48 -9.33
N ASP A 102 -15.16 -7.70 -9.85
CA ASP A 102 -14.96 -8.93 -9.09
C ASP A 102 -13.50 -9.10 -8.63
N PHE A 103 -12.54 -8.69 -9.46
CA PHE A 103 -11.13 -8.69 -9.07
C PHE A 103 -10.88 -7.68 -7.94
N GLN A 104 -11.39 -6.46 -8.06
CA GLN A 104 -11.23 -5.44 -7.01
C GLN A 104 -11.84 -5.88 -5.69
N LEU A 105 -13.07 -6.41 -5.71
CA LEU A 105 -13.74 -6.96 -4.52
C LEU A 105 -13.06 -8.23 -4.00
N GLY A 106 -12.40 -8.99 -4.88
CA GLY A 106 -11.60 -10.16 -4.51
C GLY A 106 -10.36 -9.75 -3.71
N ILE A 107 -9.61 -8.77 -4.20
CA ILE A 107 -8.43 -8.22 -3.52
C ILE A 107 -8.83 -7.54 -2.22
N ASP A 108 -9.91 -6.74 -2.20
CA ASP A 108 -10.39 -6.07 -0.99
C ASP A 108 -10.72 -7.07 0.13
N ARG A 109 -11.47 -8.14 -0.19
CA ARG A 109 -11.76 -9.22 0.76
C ARG A 109 -10.51 -9.96 1.23
N LEU A 110 -9.53 -10.14 0.34
CA LEU A 110 -8.27 -10.79 0.69
C LEU A 110 -7.45 -9.92 1.65
N ILE A 111 -7.43 -8.60 1.44
CA ILE A 111 -6.80 -7.65 2.36
C ILE A 111 -7.47 -7.77 3.74
N ASP A 112 -8.80 -7.77 3.82
CA ASP A 112 -9.52 -7.93 5.10
C ASP A 112 -9.16 -9.22 5.83
N GLN A 113 -9.05 -10.33 5.10
CA GLN A 113 -8.62 -11.62 5.65
C GLN A 113 -7.20 -11.52 6.22
N LEU A 114 -6.27 -10.93 5.46
CA LEU A 114 -4.88 -10.78 5.89
C LEU A 114 -4.75 -9.84 7.09
N LEU A 115 -5.48 -8.73 7.13
CA LEU A 115 -5.51 -7.81 8.27
C LEU A 115 -5.98 -8.53 9.54
N ALA A 116 -7.07 -9.30 9.43
CA ALA A 116 -7.61 -10.07 10.55
C ALA A 116 -6.64 -11.17 11.03
N GLU A 117 -6.09 -11.96 10.11
CA GLU A 117 -5.16 -13.05 10.43
C GLU A 117 -3.81 -12.54 10.96
N PHE A 118 -3.39 -11.36 10.53
CA PHE A 118 -2.16 -10.74 10.99
C PHE A 118 -2.36 -9.94 12.27
N ALA A 119 -3.61 -9.82 12.74
CA ALA A 119 -4.01 -8.98 13.86
C ALA A 119 -3.51 -7.54 13.69
N LEU A 120 -3.64 -7.00 12.47
CA LEU A 120 -3.22 -5.65 12.13
C LEU A 120 -4.38 -4.68 12.37
N GLU A 121 -4.12 -3.66 13.16
CA GLU A 121 -5.07 -2.56 13.35
C GLU A 121 -5.15 -1.73 12.07
N CYS A 122 -6.38 -1.50 11.61
CA CYS A 122 -6.64 -0.73 10.40
C CYS A 122 -7.88 0.13 10.62
N GLN A 123 -7.80 1.39 10.21
CA GLN A 123 -8.90 2.33 10.33
C GLN A 123 -9.57 2.52 8.98
N GLU A 124 -10.85 2.16 8.90
CA GLU A 124 -11.61 2.26 7.66
C GLU A 124 -12.27 3.63 7.52
N LEU A 125 -12.11 4.22 6.33
CA LEU A 125 -12.75 5.48 5.98
C LEU A 125 -14.23 5.27 5.61
N PRO A 126 -15.11 6.24 5.89
CA PRO A 126 -16.53 6.10 5.62
C PRO A 126 -16.80 6.18 4.11
N ALA A 127 -17.43 5.16 3.53
CA ALA A 127 -17.72 5.10 2.09
C ALA A 127 -18.56 6.27 1.57
N GLY A 128 -19.40 6.89 2.41
CA GLY A 128 -20.34 7.94 2.02
C GLY A 128 -19.78 9.36 1.98
N SER A 129 -18.54 9.61 2.38
CA SER A 129 -18.00 10.98 2.53
C SER A 129 -16.55 11.11 2.08
N ARG A 130 -16.31 10.99 0.76
CA ARG A 130 -14.97 11.13 0.17
C ARG A 130 -14.32 12.48 0.50
N ASP A 131 -15.10 13.56 0.44
CA ASP A 131 -14.61 14.91 0.70
C ASP A 131 -14.18 15.11 2.17
N GLY A 132 -14.70 14.28 3.09
CA GLY A 132 -14.35 14.32 4.51
C GLY A 132 -13.20 13.38 4.92
N TRP A 133 -12.65 12.59 4.00
CA TRP A 133 -11.61 11.61 4.34
C TRP A 133 -10.34 12.24 4.88
N VAL A 134 -9.89 13.34 4.29
CA VAL A 134 -8.65 14.02 4.72
C VAL A 134 -8.79 14.49 6.16
N GLY A 135 -9.88 15.22 6.48
CA GLY A 135 -10.12 15.69 7.84
C GLY A 135 -10.23 14.54 8.84
N LYS A 136 -10.90 13.44 8.47
CA LYS A 136 -10.97 12.24 9.33
C LYS A 136 -9.59 11.65 9.61
N VAL A 137 -8.70 11.57 8.61
CA VAL A 137 -7.33 11.08 8.81
C VAL A 137 -6.54 12.03 9.71
N LEU A 138 -6.67 13.35 9.52
CA LEU A 138 -5.99 14.35 10.36
C LEU A 138 -6.48 14.27 11.82
N GLU A 139 -7.79 14.19 12.05
CA GLU A 139 -8.40 13.99 13.37
C GLU A 139 -7.88 12.71 14.05
N GLU A 140 -7.81 11.60 13.31
CA GLU A 140 -7.31 10.31 13.83
C GLU A 140 -5.81 10.30 14.13
N MET A 141 -5.06 11.20 13.50
CA MET A 141 -3.63 11.40 13.73
C MET A 141 -3.33 12.50 14.76
N ASP A 142 -4.36 13.13 15.35
CA ASP A 142 -4.23 14.30 16.23
C ASP A 142 -3.44 15.45 15.56
N LEU A 143 -3.68 15.62 14.25
CA LEU A 143 -3.07 16.66 13.43
C LEU A 143 -4.07 17.80 13.19
N PRO A 144 -3.58 19.05 13.06
CA PRO A 144 -4.45 20.18 12.76
C PRO A 144 -5.06 20.06 11.36
N ASP A 145 -6.36 20.36 11.27
CA ASP A 145 -7.11 20.41 10.00
C ASP A 145 -6.75 21.61 9.12
N GLU A 146 -6.04 22.60 9.69
CA GLU A 146 -5.51 23.75 8.97
C GLU A 146 -3.98 23.66 8.91
N PRO A 147 -3.35 23.92 7.73
CA PRO A 147 -1.90 23.95 7.64
C PRO A 147 -1.36 25.01 8.61
N PRO A 148 -0.28 24.72 9.37
CA PRO A 148 0.32 25.71 10.25
C PRO A 148 0.69 26.93 9.41
N GLN A 149 0.09 28.08 9.73
CA GLN A 149 0.52 29.34 9.14
C GLN A 149 1.96 29.56 9.60
N LEU A 150 2.91 29.41 8.69
CA LEU A 150 4.24 29.95 8.90
C LEU A 150 4.06 31.46 8.99
N ASP A 151 4.10 31.99 10.21
CA ASP A 151 4.25 33.42 10.43
C ASP A 151 5.58 33.84 9.81
N LEU A 152 5.53 34.24 8.54
CA LEU A 152 6.68 34.68 7.75
C LEU A 152 7.29 36.00 8.28
N PHE A 153 6.78 36.53 9.40
CA PHE A 153 7.11 37.84 9.95
C PHE A 153 7.28 37.87 11.48
N ALA A 154 7.53 36.74 12.14
CA ALA A 154 7.93 36.72 13.56
C ALA A 154 9.42 37.03 13.76
#